data_AF-A0A9E3YR30-F1
#
_entry.id   AF-A0A9E3YR30-F1
#
_cell.length_a   1.000
_cell.length_b   1.000
_cell.length_c   1.000
_cell.angle_alpha   90.00
_cell.angle_beta   90.00
_cell.angle_gamma   90.00
#
_symmetry.space_group_name_H-M   'P 1'
#
loop_
_entity.id
_entity.type
_entity.pdbx_description
1 polymer ?
#
loop_
_entity_poly.entity_id
_entity_poly.type
_entity_poly.pdbx_seq_one_letter_code
_entity_poly.pdbx_strand_id
1 'polypeptide(L)' 'MRQTLLIFATILALAPASGMCAGTTRDDCARLERQREQIVQQLRRPHSVSQANRLHARLREVRSRIAHGCR' A
#
# COMPACT_ATOMS: atom_id res chain seq x y z
N MET A 1 -21.95 33.19 20.93
CA MET A 1 -20.92 34.25 20.77
C MET A 1 -19.57 33.55 20.80
N ARG A 2 -18.99 33.13 19.66
CA ARG A 2 -18.04 33.90 18.82
C ARG A 2 -16.99 34.63 19.65
N GLN A 3 -15.83 34.01 19.85
CA GLN A 3 -14.54 34.70 19.79
C GLN A 3 -13.43 33.70 19.44
N THR A 4 -13.28 33.56 18.13
CA THR A 4 -12.09 33.06 17.45
C THR A 4 -11.00 34.11 17.61
N LEU A 5 -9.81 33.76 18.08
CA LEU A 5 -8.60 34.53 17.80
C LEU A 5 -7.42 33.59 17.60
N LEU A 6 -7.07 33.48 16.32
CA LEU A 6 -5.92 32.84 15.73
C LEU A 6 -4.63 33.43 16.32
N ILE A 7 -3.71 32.57 16.78
CA ILE A 7 -2.30 32.91 16.83
C ILE A 7 -1.56 31.91 15.94
N PHE A 8 -1.20 32.43 14.78
CA PHE A 8 -0.33 31.86 13.77
C PHE A 8 1.12 32.07 14.26
N ALA A 9 1.87 30.99 14.52
CA ALA A 9 3.33 31.05 14.67
C ALA A 9 3.95 29.66 14.43
N THR A 10 4.19 29.40 13.15
CA THR A 10 5.41 28.81 12.58
C THR A 10 6.45 28.19 13.55
N ILE A 11 6.54 26.86 13.54
CA ILE A 11 7.82 26.11 13.64
C ILE A 11 7.72 24.97 12.60
N LEU A 12 7.85 25.31 11.32
CA LEU A 12 9.01 24.98 10.48
C LEU A 12 10.05 24.06 11.15
N ALA A 13 10.34 22.95 10.47
CA ALA A 13 11.43 22.01 10.73
C ALA A 13 11.18 20.93 11.80
N LEU A 14 10.35 19.94 11.43
CA LEU A 14 10.81 18.56 11.53
C LEU A 14 10.29 17.81 10.30
N ALA A 15 10.91 18.08 9.15
CA ALA A 15 11.01 17.06 8.13
C ALA A 15 11.59 15.83 8.83
N PRO A 16 10.90 14.68 8.90
CA PRO A 16 11.59 13.47 9.32
C PRO A 16 12.71 13.31 8.31
N ALA A 17 13.93 13.43 8.84
CA ALA A 17 15.16 13.28 8.11
C ALA A 17 15.03 12.07 7.19
N SER A 18 15.12 12.37 5.90
CA SER A 18 15.33 11.45 4.80
C SER A 18 16.49 10.54 5.17
N GLY A 19 16.21 9.38 5.74
CA GLY A 19 17.27 8.54 6.27
C GLY A 19 16.80 7.23 6.89
N MET A 20 15.82 6.53 6.31
CA MET A 20 15.49 5.16 6.76
C MET A 20 14.60 4.36 5.81
N CYS A 21 14.79 4.40 4.48
CA CYS A 21 13.96 3.60 3.55
C CYS A 21 14.75 2.95 2.40
N ALA A 22 15.91 2.36 2.68
CA ALA A 22 16.58 1.47 1.72
C ALA A 22 16.25 -0.02 1.95
N GLY A 23 15.71 -0.38 3.12
CA GLY A 23 15.26 -1.75 3.44
C GLY A 23 13.75 -1.98 3.30
N THR A 24 12.95 -0.94 3.54
CA THR A 24 11.47 -1.02 3.55
C THR A 24 10.88 -1.35 2.19
N THR A 25 11.44 -0.80 1.11
CA THR A 25 10.98 -1.08 -0.26
C THR A 25 11.15 -2.55 -0.62
N ARG A 26 12.29 -3.17 -0.27
CA ARG A 26 12.57 -4.58 -0.58
C ARG A 26 11.69 -5.53 0.25
N ASP A 27 11.48 -5.23 1.53
CA ASP A 27 10.58 -5.99 2.41
C ASP A 27 9.10 -5.86 1.97
N ASP A 28 8.68 -4.68 1.54
CA ASP A 28 7.35 -4.44 0.99
C ASP A 28 7.12 -5.21 -0.31
N CYS A 29 8.15 -5.32 -1.15
CA CYS A 29 8.09 -6.13 -2.37
C CYS A 29 7.94 -7.62 -2.10
N ALA A 30 8.74 -8.16 -1.19
CA ALA A 30 8.61 -9.55 -0.75
C ALA A 30 7.24 -9.82 -0.11
N ARG A 31 6.63 -8.83 0.54
CA ARG A 31 5.27 -8.92 1.09
C ARG A 31 4.21 -8.92 -0.01
N LEU A 32 4.33 -8.03 -1.00
CA LEU A 32 3.42 -7.96 -2.15
C LEU A 32 3.49 -9.23 -3.01
N GLU A 33 4.67 -9.82 -3.20
CA GLU A 33 4.84 -11.09 -3.89
C GLU A 33 4.15 -12.24 -3.16
N ARG A 34 4.33 -12.35 -1.84
CA ARG A 34 3.60 -13.33 -1.01
C ARG A 34 2.08 -13.13 -1.11
N GLN A 35 1.60 -11.90 -1.11
CA GLN A 35 0.17 -11.61 -1.30
C GLN A 35 -0.32 -12.05 -2.69
N ARG A 36 0.46 -11.80 -3.74
CA ARG A 36 0.15 -12.28 -5.10
C ARG A 36 0.00 -13.79 -5.12
N GLU A 37 0.93 -14.52 -4.51
CA GLU A 37 0.89 -15.99 -4.46
C GLU A 37 -0.33 -16.50 -3.69
N GLN A 38 -0.67 -15.89 -2.56
CA GLN A 38 -1.87 -16.24 -1.80
C GLN A 38 -3.15 -16.05 -2.62
N ILE A 39 -3.27 -14.94 -3.36
CA ILE A 39 -4.42 -14.69 -4.23
C ILE A 39 -4.50 -15.74 -5.34
N VAL A 40 -3.37 -16.10 -5.95
CA VAL A 40 -3.31 -17.15 -6.98
C VAL A 40 -3.72 -18.51 -6.40
N GLN A 41 -3.29 -18.85 -5.18
CA GLN A 41 -3.71 -20.09 -4.51
C GLN A 41 -5.21 -20.10 -4.20
N GLN A 42 -5.80 -18.96 -3.81
CA GLN A 42 -7.24 -18.85 -3.61
C GLN A 42 -8.02 -19.01 -4.91
N LEU A 43 -7.49 -18.51 -6.03
CA LEU A 43 -8.06 -18.72 -7.37
C LEU A 43 -7.97 -20.17 -7.86
N ARG A 44 -7.15 -21.03 -7.26
CA ARG A 44 -7.11 -22.47 -7.61
C ARG A 44 -8.25 -23.26 -6.97
N ARG A 45 -8.87 -22.73 -5.91
CA ARG A 45 -9.98 -23.40 -5.21
C ARG A 45 -11.32 -23.06 -5.88
N PRO A 46 -12.36 -23.89 -5.75
CA PRO A 46 -13.70 -23.54 -6.21
C PRO A 46 -14.18 -22.23 -5.56
N HIS A 47 -14.71 -21.32 -6.36
CA HIS A 47 -15.19 -20.02 -5.91
C HIS A 47 -16.38 -19.57 -6.76
N SER A 48 -17.22 -18.71 -6.20
CA SER A 48 -18.29 -18.07 -6.97
C SER A 48 -17.71 -17.08 -7.98
N VAL A 49 -18.46 -16.79 -9.05
CA VAL A 49 -18.04 -15.80 -10.08
C VAL A 49 -17.75 -14.43 -9.46
N SER A 50 -18.53 -13.99 -8.47
CA SER A 50 -18.29 -12.71 -7.80
C SER A 50 -16.98 -12.70 -7.01
N GLN A 51 -16.64 -13.83 -6.38
CA GLN A 51 -15.41 -13.99 -5.62
C GLN A 51 -14.19 -14.08 -6.56
N ALA A 52 -14.31 -14.76 -7.70
CA ALA A 52 -13.29 -14.78 -8.75
C ALA A 52 -12.97 -13.35 -9.20
N ASN A 53 -14.00 -12.56 -9.52
CA ASN A 53 -13.83 -11.18 -9.99
C ASN A 53 -13.12 -10.30 -8.95
N ARG A 54 -13.47 -10.45 -7.67
CA ARG A 54 -12.79 -9.73 -6.57
C ARG A 54 -11.33 -10.14 -6.44
N LEU A 55 -11.02 -11.44 -6.53
CA LEU A 55 -9.65 -11.94 -6.48
C LEU A 55 -8.82 -11.47 -7.68
N HIS A 56 -9.38 -11.47 -8.88
CA HIS A 56 -8.74 -10.94 -10.08
C HIS A 56 -8.49 -9.42 -9.98
N ALA A 57 -9.45 -8.65 -9.45
CA ALA A 57 -9.26 -7.22 -9.22
C ALA A 57 -8.10 -6.95 -8.24
N ARG A 58 -8.08 -7.66 -7.10
CA ARG A 58 -6.97 -7.59 -6.13
C ARG A 58 -5.63 -7.99 -6.76
N LEU A 59 -5.62 -9.03 -7.60
CA LEU A 59 -4.40 -9.47 -8.28
C LEU A 59 -3.84 -8.38 -9.21
N ARG A 60 -4.71 -7.65 -9.94
CA ARG A 60 -4.27 -6.54 -10.79
C ARG A 60 -3.66 -5.40 -9.98
N GLU A 61 -4.30 -5.03 -8.87
CA GLU A 61 -3.80 -3.98 -7.97
C GLU A 61 -2.42 -4.34 -7.40
N VAL A 62 -2.25 -5.56 -6.87
CA VAL A 62 -0.96 -6.02 -6.34
C VAL A 62 0.12 -6.03 -7.43
N ARG A 63 -0.19 -6.52 -8.64
CA ARG A 63 0.77 -6.49 -9.77
C ARG A 63 1.17 -5.08 -10.17
N SER A 64 0.23 -4.14 -10.17
CA SER A 64 0.53 -2.73 -10.44
C SER A 64 1.45 -2.15 -9.36
N ARG A 65 1.18 -2.41 -8.08
CA ARG A 65 2.05 -1.97 -6.97
C ARG A 65 3.46 -2.56 -7.07
N ILE A 66 3.60 -3.83 -7.42
CA ILE A 66 4.92 -4.45 -7.66
C ILE A 66 5.62 -3.76 -8.83
N ALA A 67 4.93 -3.54 -9.95
CA ALA A 67 5.53 -2.92 -11.13
C ALA A 67 6.02 -1.47 -10.90
N HIS A 68 5.37 -0.73 -10.00
CA HIS A 68 5.72 0.67 -9.70
C HIS A 68 6.59 0.84 -8.45
N GLY A 69 6.53 -0.06 -7.47
CA GLY A 69 7.23 0.05 -6.19
C GLY A 69 8.40 -0.91 -5.98
N CYS A 70 8.56 -1.92 -6.84
CA CYS A 70 9.56 -2.99 -6.70
C CYS A 70 10.58 -3.06 -7.83
N ARG A 71 10.67 -2.01 -8.64
CA ARG A 71 11.57 -1.93 -9.78
C ARG A 71 12.82 -1.14 -9.45
#